data_AF-A0A8S8YUP9-F1
#
_entry.id   AF-A0A8S8YUP9-F1
#
_cell.length_a   1.000
_cell.length_b   1.000
_cell.length_c   1.000
_cell.angle_alpha   90.00
_cell.angle_beta   90.00
_cell.angle_gamma   90.00
#
_symmetry.space_group_name_H-M   'P 1'
#
loop_
_entity.id
_entity.type
_entity.pdbx_description
1 polymer ?
#
loop_
_entity_poly.entity_id
_entity_poly.type
_entity_poly.pdbx_seq_one_letter_code
_entity_poly.pdbx_strand_id
1 'polypeptide(L)'
;MSEAANPMLAASITKVTVNIGVGEGGQRLQLAEQVLEILTGMKPVRTLSTQTNRDLGTRRGAPIGCKVTIRGSESIESFLKDAFWVRQNTLPSYNFDSSGNLSFGISDYTDFPGQKYDPDIGIFGMDVNVVLERPGHRVSRRRQQSRRVSASHRVGPEESRAWFSKIYNLKIVGDGEEEEDDEIDVPVDELPDNIKQAVEAAVPGGDITEAELEMEDGQQVYEVTVEKDGQEFEVEVSKDGEVLEVELEEEEE
;
A
#
# COMPACT_ATOMS: atom_id res chain seq x y z
N MET A 1 30.06 -2.85 -19.39
CA MET A 1 30.52 -1.76 -18.49
C MET A 1 29.88 -2.05 -17.16
N SER A 2 30.66 -2.41 -16.14
CA SER A 2 30.15 -2.88 -14.85
C SER A 2 29.15 -1.87 -14.27
N GLU A 3 27.93 -2.35 -14.06
CA GLU A 3 26.72 -1.63 -13.69
C GLU A 3 26.75 -1.23 -12.21
N ALA A 4 27.78 -0.48 -11.82
CA ALA A 4 27.83 0.14 -10.51
C ALA A 4 26.82 1.29 -10.51
N ALA A 5 25.63 1.05 -9.95
CA ALA A 5 24.60 2.06 -9.76
C ALA A 5 25.21 3.33 -9.12
N ASN A 6 25.03 4.48 -9.76
CA ASN A 6 25.55 5.75 -9.25
C ASN A 6 24.89 6.06 -7.89
N PRO A 7 25.64 6.18 -6.78
CA PRO A 7 25.05 6.39 -5.45
C PRO A 7 24.25 7.70 -5.37
N MET A 8 24.55 8.70 -6.21
CA MET A 8 23.83 9.97 -6.25
C MET A 8 22.46 9.87 -6.96
N LEU A 9 22.17 8.75 -7.62
CA LEU A 9 20.86 8.45 -8.20
C LEU A 9 19.95 7.68 -7.24
N ALA A 10 20.48 7.19 -6.11
CA ALA A 10 19.64 6.56 -5.08
C ALA A 10 18.67 7.59 -4.49
N ALA A 11 17.38 7.29 -4.55
CA ALA A 11 16.35 8.11 -3.95
C ALA A 11 16.39 8.01 -2.42
N SER A 12 16.07 9.10 -1.74
CA SER A 12 15.96 9.16 -0.29
C SER A 12 14.81 10.06 0.15
N ILE A 13 14.26 9.77 1.33
CA ILE A 13 13.17 10.57 1.90
C ILE A 13 13.78 11.89 2.40
N THR A 14 13.34 13.00 1.81
CA THR A 14 13.83 14.33 2.17
C THR A 14 13.11 14.90 3.39
N LYS A 15 11.81 14.63 3.49
CA LYS A 15 10.97 15.05 4.61
C LYS A 15 9.69 14.23 4.64
N VAL A 16 9.13 14.12 5.83
CA VAL A 16 7.75 13.69 6.06
C VAL A 16 7.00 14.85 6.69
N THR A 17 5.82 15.17 6.17
CA THR A 17 4.94 16.20 6.74
C THR A 17 3.67 15.52 7.22
N VAL A 18 3.37 15.68 8.50
CA VAL A 18 2.13 15.19 9.11
C VAL A 18 1.25 16.40 9.36
N ASN A 19 0.00 16.35 8.90
CA ASN A 19 -0.94 17.45 9.05
C ASN A 19 -2.28 16.96 9.61
N ILE A 20 -2.88 17.78 10.48
CA ILE A 20 -4.24 17.58 10.97
C ILE A 20 -5.05 18.83 10.59
N GLY A 21 -6.07 18.62 9.75
CA GLY A 21 -7.06 19.62 9.39
C GLY A 21 -8.24 19.58 10.34
N VAL A 22 -8.26 20.45 11.36
CA VAL A 22 -9.36 20.48 12.35
C VAL A 22 -10.57 21.25 11.83
N GLY A 23 -10.36 22.27 10.98
CA GLY A 23 -11.42 23.10 10.41
C GLY A 23 -11.79 24.31 11.27
N GLU A 24 -11.48 24.26 12.56
CA GLU A 24 -11.77 25.31 13.53
C GLU A 24 -10.58 25.62 14.44
N GLY A 25 -10.62 26.80 15.06
CA GLY A 25 -9.67 27.19 16.09
C GLY A 25 -10.11 26.79 17.49
N GLY A 26 -9.44 27.33 18.50
CA GLY A 26 -9.84 27.15 19.91
C GLY A 26 -9.26 25.90 20.56
N GLN A 27 -10.06 25.23 21.37
CA GLN A 27 -9.60 24.10 22.20
C GLN A 27 -9.32 22.84 21.38
N ARG A 28 -10.19 22.50 20.41
CA ARG A 28 -10.00 21.33 19.54
C ARG A 28 -8.67 21.38 18.77
N LEU A 29 -8.26 22.57 18.33
CA LEU A 29 -6.96 22.76 17.69
C LEU A 29 -5.79 22.55 18.67
N GLN A 30 -5.91 22.98 19.92
CA GLN A 30 -4.88 22.77 20.93
C GLN A 30 -4.71 21.27 21.27
N LEU A 31 -5.82 20.53 21.30
CA LEU A 31 -5.80 19.07 21.47
C LEU A 31 -5.11 18.39 20.28
N ALA A 32 -5.43 18.80 19.05
CA ALA A 32 -4.74 18.29 17.85
C ALA A 32 -3.23 18.62 17.85
N GLU A 33 -2.82 19.77 18.38
CA GLU A 33 -1.40 20.07 18.60
C GLU A 33 -0.75 19.10 19.59
N GLN A 34 -1.43 18.79 20.69
CA GLN A 34 -0.95 17.82 21.68
C GLN A 34 -0.83 16.42 21.07
N VAL A 35 -1.79 15.99 20.25
CA VAL A 35 -1.71 14.69 19.54
C VAL A 35 -0.47 14.61 18.65
N LEU A 36 -0.21 15.63 17.83
CA LEU A 36 0.98 15.65 16.99
C LEU A 36 2.27 15.65 17.82
N GLU A 37 2.28 16.33 18.96
CA GLU A 37 3.42 16.36 19.87
C GLU A 37 3.66 15.00 20.52
N ILE A 38 2.60 14.28 20.93
CA ILE A 38 2.69 12.92 21.49
C ILE A 38 3.23 11.93 20.45
N LEU A 39 2.72 11.98 19.22
CA LEU A 39 3.12 11.05 18.16
C LEU A 39 4.54 11.29 17.65
N THR A 40 4.90 12.57 17.44
CA THR A 40 6.15 12.92 16.75
C THR A 40 7.26 13.40 17.70
N GLY A 41 6.94 13.72 18.95
CA GLY A 41 7.86 14.35 19.91
C GLY A 41 8.29 15.78 19.52
N MET A 42 7.63 16.38 18.52
CA MET A 42 8.00 17.68 17.97
C MET A 42 6.88 18.69 18.11
N LYS A 43 7.25 19.95 18.37
CA LYS A 43 6.30 21.06 18.48
C LYS A 43 5.64 21.36 17.13
N PRO A 44 4.31 21.26 17.01
CA PRO A 44 3.59 21.56 15.78
C PRO A 44 3.52 23.06 15.49
N VAL A 45 3.28 23.39 14.22
CA VAL A 45 3.04 24.75 13.74
C VAL A 45 1.60 24.86 13.24
N ARG A 46 0.89 25.89 13.71
CA ARG A 46 -0.48 26.19 13.26
C ARG A 46 -0.51 26.61 11.80
N THR A 47 -1.49 26.10 11.06
CA THR A 47 -1.84 26.53 9.72
C THR A 47 -2.95 27.58 9.79
N LEU A 48 -2.77 28.66 9.03
CA LEU A 48 -3.70 29.79 9.02
C LEU A 48 -4.52 29.78 7.73
N SER A 49 -5.76 30.24 7.82
CA SER A 49 -6.61 30.40 6.66
C SER A 49 -6.08 31.48 5.72
N THR A 50 -6.03 31.17 4.43
CA THR A 50 -5.66 32.14 3.40
C THR A 50 -6.85 33.00 2.95
N GLN A 51 -8.06 32.44 2.99
CA GLN A 51 -9.29 33.07 2.50
C GLN A 51 -10.41 32.99 3.54
N THR A 52 -11.45 33.81 3.39
CA THR A 52 -12.66 33.69 4.21
C THR A 52 -13.65 32.82 3.46
N ASN A 53 -14.02 31.68 4.03
CA ASN A 53 -15.04 30.79 3.46
C ASN A 53 -16.16 30.62 4.49
N ARG A 54 -17.39 31.02 4.11
CA ARG A 54 -18.56 30.98 4.99
C ARG A 54 -19.04 29.54 5.23
N ASP A 55 -18.95 28.68 4.23
CA ASP A 55 -19.43 27.30 4.32
C ASP A 55 -18.60 26.47 5.29
N LEU A 56 -17.29 26.74 5.33
CA LEU A 56 -16.36 26.13 6.29
C LEU A 56 -16.28 26.89 7.63
N GLY A 57 -17.00 28.02 7.77
CA GLY A 57 -16.93 28.86 8.98
C GLY A 57 -15.58 29.54 9.22
N THR A 58 -14.69 29.60 8.22
CA THR A 58 -13.31 30.10 8.39
C THR A 58 -13.18 31.57 7.98
N ARG A 59 -12.41 32.33 8.75
CA ARG A 59 -12.04 33.72 8.44
C ARG A 59 -10.58 33.79 8.02
N ARG A 60 -10.23 34.73 7.14
CA ARG A 60 -8.84 34.95 6.72
C ARG A 60 -7.95 35.20 7.95
N GLY A 61 -6.83 34.47 8.03
CA GLY A 61 -5.89 34.53 9.15
C GLY A 61 -6.31 33.75 10.40
N ALA A 62 -7.49 33.13 10.42
CA ALA A 62 -7.88 32.25 11.51
C ALA A 62 -7.03 30.96 11.51
N PRO A 63 -6.63 30.43 12.66
CA PRO A 63 -5.98 29.14 12.73
C PRO A 63 -6.99 28.02 12.47
N ILE A 64 -6.64 27.07 11.60
CA ILE A 64 -7.54 25.99 11.11
C ILE A 64 -7.00 24.60 11.44
N GLY A 65 -5.69 24.45 11.49
CA GLY A 65 -5.06 23.15 11.68
C GLY A 65 -3.64 23.28 12.19
N CYS A 66 -2.96 22.15 12.26
CA CYS A 66 -1.59 22.06 12.73
C CYS A 66 -0.81 21.09 11.85
N LYS A 67 0.52 21.29 11.78
CA LYS A 67 1.40 20.36 11.06
C LYS A 67 2.78 20.28 11.69
N VAL A 68 3.43 19.16 11.47
CA VAL A 68 4.83 18.91 11.81
C VAL A 68 5.57 18.50 10.54
N THR A 69 6.86 18.85 10.44
CA THR A 69 7.72 18.37 9.36
C THR A 69 8.96 17.70 9.95
N ILE A 70 9.04 16.39 9.74
CA ILE A 70 10.14 15.52 10.15
C ILE A 70 11.19 15.50 9.03
N ARG A 71 12.47 15.59 9.40
CA ARG A 71 13.61 15.52 8.45
C ARG A 71 14.75 14.60 8.89
N GLY A 72 14.80 14.20 10.17
CA GLY A 72 15.81 13.25 10.64
C GLY A 72 15.50 11.86 10.10
N SER A 73 16.51 11.16 9.58
CA SER A 73 16.34 9.83 8.99
C SER A 73 15.77 8.83 9.99
N GLU A 74 16.34 8.76 11.19
CA GLU A 74 15.89 7.85 12.26
C GLU A 74 14.43 8.11 12.66
N SER A 75 14.06 9.38 12.87
CA SER A 75 12.69 9.75 13.25
C SER A 75 11.69 9.53 12.11
N ILE A 76 12.13 9.66 10.86
CA ILE A 76 11.30 9.35 9.68
C ILE A 76 11.06 7.85 9.61
N GLU A 77 12.12 7.05 9.73
CA GLU A 77 12.03 5.59 9.65
C GLU A 77 11.13 5.02 10.75
N SER A 78 11.29 5.47 12.00
CA SER A 78 10.43 5.02 13.10
C SER A 78 8.98 5.41 12.89
N PHE A 79 8.71 6.68 12.56
CA PHE A 79 7.35 7.17 12.36
C PHE A 79 6.66 6.50 11.17
N LEU A 80 7.37 6.32 10.05
CA LEU A 80 6.79 5.68 8.86
C LEU A 80 6.54 4.19 9.07
N LYS A 81 7.39 3.49 9.81
CA LYS A 81 7.16 2.08 10.14
C LYS A 81 5.83 1.91 10.89
N ASP A 82 5.59 2.77 11.88
CA ASP A 82 4.36 2.76 12.65
C ASP A 82 3.15 3.18 11.79
N ALA A 83 3.30 4.23 10.97
CA ALA A 83 2.23 4.71 10.09
C ALA A 83 1.83 3.70 9.01
N PHE A 84 2.79 2.98 8.44
CA PHE A 84 2.52 1.92 7.46
C PHE A 84 1.89 0.69 8.11
N TRP A 85 2.28 0.35 9.34
CA TRP A 85 1.66 -0.71 10.11
C TRP A 85 0.15 -0.45 10.33
N VAL A 86 -0.24 0.79 10.65
CA VAL A 86 -1.66 1.19 10.77
C VAL A 86 -2.45 0.95 9.48
N ARG A 87 -1.80 1.10 8.33
CA ARG A 87 -2.38 0.84 7.00
C ARG A 87 -2.19 -0.61 6.53
N GLN A 88 -1.79 -1.51 7.42
CA GLN A 88 -1.51 -2.93 7.10
C GLN A 88 -0.52 -3.09 5.94
N ASN A 89 0.44 -2.15 5.84
CA ASN A 89 1.41 -2.06 4.75
C ASN A 89 0.79 -2.02 3.34
N THR A 90 -0.49 -1.65 3.21
CA THR A 90 -1.21 -1.68 1.94
C THR A 90 -1.63 -0.26 1.55
N LEU A 91 -1.20 0.17 0.38
CA LEU A 91 -1.48 1.51 -0.15
C LEU A 91 -1.91 1.44 -1.62
N PRO A 92 -2.97 2.15 -2.02
CA PRO A 92 -3.38 2.15 -3.40
C PRO A 92 -2.42 2.95 -4.28
N SER A 93 -2.35 2.60 -5.56
CA SER A 93 -1.39 3.15 -6.51
C SER A 93 -1.59 4.64 -6.79
N TYR A 94 -2.82 5.16 -6.64
CA TYR A 94 -3.16 6.58 -6.81
C TYR A 94 -2.58 7.48 -5.72
N ASN A 95 -2.12 6.94 -4.60
CA ASN A 95 -1.48 7.71 -3.52
C ASN A 95 -0.10 8.27 -3.93
N PHE A 96 0.46 7.79 -5.04
CA PHE A 96 1.72 8.25 -5.60
C PHE A 96 1.48 9.35 -6.63
N ASP A 97 2.10 10.51 -6.42
CA ASP A 97 2.01 11.62 -7.37
C ASP A 97 2.92 11.42 -8.59
N SER A 98 2.76 12.29 -9.60
CA SER A 98 3.57 12.25 -10.82
C SER A 98 5.06 12.54 -10.60
N SER A 99 5.44 13.00 -9.40
CA SER A 99 6.82 13.30 -8.99
C SER A 99 7.39 12.24 -8.04
N GLY A 100 6.67 11.13 -7.82
CA GLY A 100 7.07 10.03 -6.95
C GLY A 100 6.89 10.30 -5.45
N ASN A 101 6.19 11.37 -5.04
CA ASN A 101 5.85 11.57 -3.63
C ASN A 101 4.65 10.71 -3.24
N LEU A 102 4.58 10.33 -1.97
CA LEU A 102 3.53 9.49 -1.43
C LEU A 102 2.68 10.30 -0.44
N SER A 103 1.36 10.22 -0.57
CA SER A 103 0.42 10.82 0.40
C SER A 103 -0.66 9.84 0.79
N PHE A 104 -0.94 9.71 2.08
CA PHE A 104 -2.01 8.85 2.59
C PHE A 104 -2.62 9.42 3.87
N GLY A 105 -3.87 9.05 4.14
CA GLY A 105 -4.59 9.41 5.34
C GLY A 105 -4.57 8.28 6.38
N ILE A 106 -4.57 8.67 7.65
CA ILE A 106 -4.82 7.81 8.80
C ILE A 106 -6.04 8.36 9.52
N SER A 107 -7.05 7.52 9.73
CA SER A 107 -8.33 7.95 10.29
C SER A 107 -8.28 8.24 11.79
N ASP A 108 -7.46 7.49 12.53
CA ASP A 108 -7.33 7.63 13.98
C ASP A 108 -5.86 7.55 14.41
N TYR A 109 -5.46 8.44 15.33
CA TYR A 109 -4.15 8.40 15.94
C TYR A 109 -4.00 7.29 16.98
N THR A 110 -5.10 6.77 17.55
CA THR A 110 -5.03 5.68 18.54
C THR A 110 -4.59 4.36 17.92
N ASP A 111 -4.68 4.23 16.60
CA ASP A 111 -4.17 3.07 15.88
C ASP A 111 -2.64 3.00 15.96
N PHE A 112 -1.94 4.10 16.24
CA PHE A 112 -0.50 4.05 16.41
C PHE A 112 -0.09 3.17 17.61
N PRO A 113 0.98 2.36 17.46
CA PRO A 113 1.41 1.46 18.51
C PRO A 113 1.78 2.23 19.79
N GLY A 114 1.21 1.81 20.92
CA GLY A 114 1.48 2.38 22.23
C GLY A 114 0.62 3.61 22.59
N GLN A 115 -0.23 4.10 21.69
CA GLN A 115 -1.18 5.17 22.00
C GLN A 115 -2.48 4.59 22.54
N LYS A 116 -3.00 5.20 23.60
CA LYS A 116 -4.30 4.84 24.19
C LYS A 116 -5.27 5.97 23.97
N TYR A 117 -6.55 5.62 23.84
CA TYR A 117 -7.62 6.58 23.75
C TYR A 117 -7.69 7.43 25.03
N ASP A 118 -7.74 8.75 24.84
CA ASP A 118 -7.96 9.73 25.90
C ASP A 118 -9.30 10.44 25.63
N PRO A 119 -10.30 10.31 26.52
CA PRO A 119 -11.60 10.99 26.39
C PRO A 119 -11.50 12.51 26.32
N ASP A 120 -10.47 13.13 26.92
CA ASP A 120 -10.31 14.58 26.95
C ASP A 120 -9.79 15.13 25.61
N ILE A 121 -9.04 14.32 24.86
CA ILE A 121 -8.49 14.67 23.55
C ILE A 121 -9.51 14.33 22.45
N GLY A 122 -10.07 13.12 22.49
CA GLY A 122 -10.93 12.60 21.44
C GLY A 122 -10.15 12.12 20.20
N ILE A 123 -10.87 11.61 19.20
CA ILE A 123 -10.29 11.01 17.98
C ILE A 123 -9.92 12.07 16.96
N PHE A 124 -8.73 11.93 16.37
CA PHE A 124 -8.24 12.77 15.28
C PHE A 124 -7.60 11.94 14.18
N GLY A 125 -8.02 12.19 12.94
CA GLY A 125 -7.33 11.74 11.76
C GLY A 125 -6.21 12.70 11.35
N MET A 126 -5.28 12.19 10.55
CA MET A 126 -4.14 12.94 10.03
C MET A 126 -3.78 12.50 8.62
N ASP A 127 -3.21 13.41 7.85
CA ASP A 127 -2.60 13.06 6.56
C ASP A 127 -1.08 13.10 6.67
N VAL A 128 -0.46 12.06 6.11
CA VAL A 128 0.99 11.91 6.02
C VAL A 128 1.42 12.10 4.57
N ASN A 129 2.33 13.05 4.36
CA ASN A 129 2.93 13.32 3.06
C ASN A 129 4.45 13.06 3.12
N VAL A 130 4.93 12.15 2.28
CA VAL A 130 6.32 11.73 2.19
C VAL A 130 6.90 12.25 0.89
N VAL A 131 7.99 13.02 1.00
CA VAL A 131 8.69 13.58 -0.16
C VAL A 131 9.95 12.78 -0.44
N LEU A 132 9.97 12.12 -1.60
CA LEU A 132 11.07 11.29 -2.08
C LEU A 132 11.87 12.07 -3.14
N GLU A 133 13.17 12.21 -2.95
CA GLU A 133 14.03 12.93 -3.90
C GLU A 133 15.41 12.28 -4.01
N ARG A 134 16.08 12.52 -5.14
CA ARG A 134 17.49 12.19 -5.28
C ARG A 134 18.37 13.33 -4.73
N PRO A 135 19.57 13.02 -4.21
CA PRO A 135 20.58 14.03 -3.92
C PRO A 135 20.79 14.97 -5.12
N GLY A 136 20.85 16.28 -4.88
CA GLY A 136 21.00 17.30 -5.94
C GLY A 136 19.78 18.19 -6.17
N HIS A 137 18.60 17.83 -5.65
CA HIS A 137 17.40 18.68 -5.70
C HIS A 137 17.58 20.06 -5.06
N ARG A 138 18.61 20.26 -4.22
CA ARG A 138 18.99 21.58 -3.66
C ARG A 138 19.19 22.66 -4.73
N VAL A 139 19.55 22.31 -5.97
CA VAL A 139 19.76 23.29 -7.05
C VAL A 139 18.53 24.15 -7.35
N SER A 140 17.31 23.62 -7.12
CA SER A 140 16.07 24.39 -7.32
C SER A 140 15.72 25.29 -6.13
N ARG A 141 16.31 25.06 -4.97
CA ARG A 141 15.98 25.74 -3.70
C ARG A 141 17.02 26.76 -3.25
N ARG A 142 18.27 26.61 -3.69
CA ARG A 142 19.37 27.51 -3.27
C ARG A 142 19.20 28.91 -3.83
N ARG A 143 19.60 29.93 -3.08
CA ARG A 143 19.51 31.34 -3.48
C ARG A 143 20.40 31.70 -4.67
N GLN A 144 21.63 31.19 -4.69
CA GLN A 144 22.60 31.49 -5.73
C GLN A 144 22.61 30.39 -6.79
N GLN A 145 22.67 30.78 -8.06
CA GLN A 145 22.71 29.86 -9.20
C GLN A 145 21.60 28.80 -9.14
N SER A 146 20.37 29.22 -8.84
CA SER A 146 19.21 28.34 -8.88
C SER A 146 18.93 27.91 -10.32
N ARG A 147 18.59 26.64 -10.50
CA ARG A 147 18.15 26.08 -11.78
C ARG A 147 17.07 25.03 -11.52
N ARG A 148 16.22 24.77 -12.52
CA ARG A 148 15.24 23.70 -12.47
C ARG A 148 15.95 22.33 -12.54
N VAL A 149 15.47 21.36 -11.78
CA VAL A 149 15.90 19.96 -11.88
C VAL A 149 15.34 19.35 -13.16
N SER A 150 16.22 18.74 -13.98
CA SER A 150 15.87 18.08 -15.23
C SER A 150 14.93 16.89 -15.00
N ALA A 151 14.15 16.52 -16.01
CA ALA A 151 13.22 15.38 -15.91
C ALA A 151 13.95 14.07 -15.58
N SER A 152 15.12 13.84 -16.18
CA SER A 152 15.95 12.66 -15.94
C SER A 152 16.41 12.46 -14.49
N HIS A 153 16.50 13.54 -13.71
CA HIS A 153 16.94 13.48 -12.31
C HIS A 153 15.76 13.37 -11.33
N ARG A 154 14.53 13.55 -11.79
CA ARG A 154 13.33 13.38 -10.95
C ARG A 154 13.05 11.89 -10.76
N VAL A 155 12.35 11.57 -9.68
CA VAL A 155 11.85 10.23 -9.41
C VAL A 155 10.47 10.10 -10.06
N GLY A 156 10.26 9.03 -10.81
CA GLY A 156 8.95 8.70 -11.40
C GLY A 156 8.02 8.00 -10.39
N PRO A 157 6.71 7.92 -10.67
CA PRO A 157 5.77 7.19 -9.83
C PRO A 157 6.12 5.70 -9.73
N GLU A 158 6.43 5.03 -10.84
CA GLU A 158 6.80 3.60 -10.86
C GLU A 158 8.09 3.33 -10.08
N GLU A 159 9.12 4.16 -10.27
CA GLU A 159 10.37 4.08 -9.52
C GLU A 159 10.12 4.24 -8.01
N SER A 160 9.25 5.18 -7.63
CA SER A 160 8.87 5.40 -6.24
C SER A 160 8.13 4.20 -5.66
N ARG A 161 7.15 3.66 -6.38
CA ARG A 161 6.39 2.46 -5.97
C ARG A 161 7.34 1.28 -5.70
N ALA A 162 8.24 1.00 -6.64
CA ALA A 162 9.25 -0.06 -6.48
C ALA A 162 10.20 0.21 -5.29
N TRP A 163 10.61 1.46 -5.10
CA TRP A 163 11.47 1.86 -3.98
C TRP A 163 10.79 1.63 -2.62
N PHE A 164 9.52 2.03 -2.49
CA PHE A 164 8.73 1.86 -1.27
C PHE A 164 8.41 0.40 -0.99
N SER A 165 8.07 -0.39 -2.01
CA SER A 165 7.88 -1.84 -1.87
C SER A 165 9.17 -2.52 -1.39
N LYS A 166 10.32 -2.18 -1.97
CA LYS A 166 11.61 -2.77 -1.60
C LYS A 166 12.07 -2.47 -0.17
N ILE A 167 11.87 -1.24 0.31
CA ILE A 167 12.43 -0.78 1.59
C ILE A 167 11.47 -1.02 2.75
N TYR A 168 10.18 -0.77 2.54
CA TYR A 168 9.16 -0.84 3.58
C TYR A 168 8.22 -2.05 3.42
N ASN A 169 8.45 -2.91 2.43
CA ASN A 169 7.63 -4.09 2.15
C ASN A 169 6.14 -3.74 1.96
N LEU A 170 5.88 -2.62 1.27
CA LEU A 170 4.54 -2.13 0.98
C LEU A 170 3.92 -2.90 -0.17
N LYS A 171 2.67 -3.35 0.03
CA LYS A 171 1.77 -3.86 -1.01
C LYS A 171 1.09 -2.66 -1.68
N ILE A 172 1.28 -2.53 -2.99
CA ILE A 172 0.74 -1.39 -3.75
C ILE A 172 -0.34 -1.93 -4.67
N VAL A 173 -1.60 -1.63 -4.37
CA VAL A 173 -2.76 -2.12 -5.13
C VAL A 173 -3.00 -1.20 -6.33
N GLY A 174 -2.99 -1.74 -7.55
CA GLY A 174 -3.32 -1.02 -8.77
C GLY A 174 -4.78 -0.59 -8.83
N ASP A 175 -5.08 0.52 -9.53
CA ASP A 175 -6.47 0.85 -9.87
C ASP A 175 -6.89 -0.06 -11.05
N GLY A 176 -7.28 -1.30 -10.76
CA GLY A 176 -7.68 -2.29 -11.77
C GLY A 176 -7.03 -3.66 -11.66
N GLU A 177 -6.15 -3.86 -10.67
CA GLU A 177 -5.89 -5.18 -10.12
C GLU A 177 -6.89 -5.32 -8.98
N GLU A 178 -8.06 -5.90 -9.28
CA GLU A 178 -8.80 -6.63 -8.26
C GLU A 178 -7.81 -7.63 -7.65
N GLU A 179 -8.02 -8.05 -6.40
CA GLU A 179 -7.30 -9.23 -5.92
C GLU A 179 -7.66 -10.32 -6.95
N GLU A 180 -6.74 -10.63 -7.88
CA GLU A 180 -6.77 -11.91 -8.58
C GLU A 180 -6.70 -12.88 -7.41
N ASP A 181 -7.83 -13.52 -7.12
CA ASP A 181 -7.82 -14.77 -6.38
C ASP A 181 -6.65 -15.55 -6.96
N ASP A 182 -5.72 -15.99 -6.09
CA ASP A 182 -4.41 -16.53 -6.48
C ASP A 182 -4.60 -17.85 -7.27
N GLU A 183 -5.10 -17.80 -8.51
CA GLU A 183 -5.10 -18.90 -9.47
C GLU A 183 -3.64 -19.07 -9.91
N ILE A 184 -3.01 -20.13 -9.39
CA ILE A 184 -1.67 -20.53 -9.81
C ILE A 184 -1.83 -21.71 -10.75
N ASP A 185 -1.54 -21.51 -12.03
CA ASP A 185 -1.34 -22.60 -13.00
C ASP A 185 -0.32 -23.60 -12.42
N VAL A 186 -0.76 -24.83 -12.17
CA VAL A 186 0.14 -25.92 -11.73
C VAL A 186 0.42 -26.82 -12.94
N PRO A 187 1.66 -26.84 -13.46
CA PRO A 187 2.01 -27.79 -14.50
C PRO A 187 1.67 -29.22 -14.06
N VAL A 188 1.08 -30.03 -14.95
CA VAL A 188 0.63 -31.41 -14.65
C VAL A 188 1.74 -32.29 -14.05
N ASP A 189 3.00 -31.98 -14.35
CA ASP A 189 4.17 -32.66 -13.79
C ASP A 189 4.38 -32.37 -12.29
N GLU A 190 4.00 -31.18 -11.81
CA GLU A 190 4.19 -30.71 -10.43
C GLU A 190 3.01 -31.02 -9.50
N LEU A 191 1.89 -31.52 -10.04
CA LEU A 191 0.75 -32.02 -9.27
C LEU A 191 1.19 -33.12 -8.27
N PRO A 192 0.90 -32.95 -6.97
CA PRO A 192 1.17 -33.96 -5.96
C PRO A 192 0.51 -35.32 -6.25
N ASP A 193 1.21 -36.41 -5.91
CA ASP A 193 0.78 -37.79 -6.20
C ASP A 193 -0.57 -38.16 -5.57
N ASN A 194 -0.93 -37.55 -4.44
CA ASN A 194 -2.22 -37.77 -3.79
C ASN A 194 -3.39 -37.21 -4.60
N ILE A 195 -3.18 -36.08 -5.29
CA ILE A 195 -4.21 -35.46 -6.14
C ILE A 195 -4.33 -36.25 -7.45
N LYS A 196 -3.21 -36.66 -8.06
CA LYS A 196 -3.23 -37.55 -9.24
C LYS A 196 -4.02 -38.85 -8.99
N GLN A 197 -3.85 -39.44 -7.82
CA GLN A 197 -4.60 -40.65 -7.41
C GLN A 197 -6.08 -40.39 -7.16
N ALA A 198 -6.43 -39.23 -6.58
CA ALA A 198 -7.81 -38.83 -6.35
C ALA A 198 -8.55 -38.60 -7.67
N VAL A 199 -7.92 -37.91 -8.62
CA VAL A 199 -8.44 -37.64 -9.96
C VAL A 199 -8.60 -38.93 -10.76
N GLU A 200 -7.61 -39.83 -10.75
CA GLU A 200 -7.72 -41.15 -11.43
C GLU A 200 -8.82 -42.04 -10.82
N ALA A 201 -9.07 -41.91 -9.50
CA ALA A 201 -10.15 -42.62 -8.83
C ALA A 201 -11.54 -42.04 -9.18
N ALA A 202 -11.64 -40.73 -9.38
CA ALA A 202 -12.86 -40.04 -9.78
C ALA A 202 -13.21 -40.28 -11.26
N VAL A 203 -12.23 -40.14 -12.16
CA VAL A 203 -12.38 -40.34 -13.62
C VAL A 203 -11.36 -41.39 -14.10
N PRO A 204 -11.72 -42.70 -14.06
CA PRO A 204 -10.80 -43.76 -14.47
C PRO A 204 -10.45 -43.67 -15.96
N GLY A 205 -9.17 -43.48 -16.26
CA GLY A 205 -8.63 -43.51 -17.63
C GLY A 205 -8.83 -42.25 -18.46
N GLY A 206 -9.02 -41.08 -17.82
CA GLY A 206 -8.95 -39.78 -18.49
C GLY A 206 -7.53 -39.21 -18.51
N ASP A 207 -7.25 -38.36 -19.50
CA ASP A 207 -5.98 -37.65 -19.63
C ASP A 207 -6.11 -36.27 -18.96
N ILE A 208 -5.21 -35.95 -18.03
CA ILE A 208 -5.19 -34.64 -17.34
C ILE A 208 -4.65 -33.59 -18.31
N THR A 209 -5.47 -32.60 -18.64
CA THR A 209 -5.13 -31.54 -19.58
C THR A 209 -4.56 -30.32 -18.86
N GLU A 210 -5.27 -29.84 -17.84
CA GLU A 210 -4.96 -28.60 -17.12
C GLU A 210 -5.17 -28.80 -15.61
N ALA A 211 -4.45 -28.02 -14.81
CA ALA A 211 -4.59 -28.04 -13.37
C ALA A 211 -4.25 -26.68 -12.76
N GLU A 212 -5.12 -26.21 -11.91
CA GLU A 212 -5.06 -24.91 -11.28
C GLU A 212 -5.13 -25.08 -9.76
N LEU A 213 -4.47 -24.18 -9.04
CA LEU A 213 -4.50 -24.16 -7.58
C LEU A 213 -5.17 -22.87 -7.13
N GLU A 214 -6.29 -23.03 -6.43
CA GLU A 214 -7.07 -21.93 -5.88
C GLU A 214 -7.05 -21.91 -4.34
N MET A 215 -7.45 -20.78 -3.78
CA MET A 215 -7.56 -20.53 -2.34
C MET A 215 -9.02 -20.30 -1.94
N GLU A 216 -9.82 -21.36 -1.86
CA GLU A 216 -11.20 -21.25 -1.40
C GLU A 216 -11.29 -21.26 0.14
N ASP A 217 -11.93 -20.24 0.75
CA ASP A 217 -12.11 -20.11 2.22
C ASP A 217 -10.81 -20.25 3.07
N GLY A 218 -9.65 -19.93 2.48
CA GLY A 218 -8.34 -20.05 3.11
C GLY A 218 -7.77 -21.47 3.13
N GLN A 219 -8.32 -22.38 2.34
CA GLN A 219 -7.82 -23.72 2.06
C GLN A 219 -7.35 -23.82 0.60
N GLN A 220 -6.36 -24.68 0.36
CA GLN A 220 -5.84 -24.93 -0.99
C GLN A 220 -6.70 -25.99 -1.68
N VAL A 221 -7.32 -25.61 -2.79
CA VAL A 221 -8.13 -26.48 -3.65
C VAL A 221 -7.45 -26.58 -5.00
N TYR A 222 -7.31 -27.79 -5.53
CA TYR A 222 -6.77 -28.05 -6.85
C TYR A 222 -7.92 -28.36 -7.78
N GLU A 223 -8.11 -27.53 -8.79
CA GLU A 223 -9.02 -27.80 -9.89
C GLU A 223 -8.24 -28.54 -10.98
N VAL A 224 -8.76 -29.68 -11.45
CA VAL A 224 -8.07 -30.50 -12.43
C VAL A 224 -9.03 -30.86 -13.55
N THR A 225 -8.72 -30.41 -14.77
CA THR A 225 -9.48 -30.74 -15.98
C THR A 225 -8.99 -32.06 -16.55
N VAL A 226 -9.94 -32.96 -16.84
CA VAL A 226 -9.69 -34.30 -17.33
C VAL A 226 -10.52 -34.58 -18.57
N GLU A 227 -9.88 -34.88 -19.69
CA GLU A 227 -10.56 -35.30 -20.91
C GLU A 227 -10.79 -36.82 -20.90
N LYS A 228 -12.03 -37.25 -21.13
CA LYS A 228 -12.37 -38.67 -21.32
C LYS A 228 -13.46 -38.87 -22.36
N ASP A 229 -13.17 -39.73 -23.34
CA ASP A 229 -14.11 -40.12 -24.41
C ASP A 229 -14.69 -38.92 -25.20
N GLY A 230 -13.95 -37.79 -25.25
CA GLY A 230 -14.38 -36.54 -25.88
C GLY A 230 -15.32 -35.69 -25.02
N GLN A 231 -15.37 -35.92 -23.71
CA GLN A 231 -16.04 -35.08 -22.71
C GLN A 231 -15.00 -34.58 -21.70
N GLU A 232 -15.07 -33.30 -21.34
CA GLU A 232 -14.21 -32.69 -20.33
C GLU A 232 -14.89 -32.78 -18.96
N PHE A 233 -14.12 -33.17 -17.96
CA PHE A 233 -14.54 -33.30 -16.57
C PHE A 233 -13.68 -32.39 -15.72
N GLU A 234 -14.32 -31.55 -14.92
CA GLU A 234 -13.65 -30.70 -13.94
C GLU A 234 -13.70 -31.42 -12.58
N VAL A 235 -12.53 -31.59 -11.96
CA VAL A 235 -12.40 -32.31 -10.69
C VAL A 235 -11.72 -31.41 -9.67
N GLU A 236 -12.50 -30.96 -8.68
CA GLU A 236 -11.97 -30.22 -7.55
C GLU A 236 -11.46 -31.17 -6.46
N VAL A 237 -10.22 -30.97 -6.03
CA VAL A 237 -9.54 -31.79 -5.04
C VAL A 237 -8.88 -30.92 -3.99
N SER A 238 -9.24 -31.13 -2.73
CA SER A 238 -8.52 -30.50 -1.62
C SER A 238 -7.05 -30.92 -1.57
N LYS A 239 -6.19 -30.11 -0.92
CA LYS A 239 -4.77 -30.45 -0.65
C LYS A 239 -4.53 -31.86 -0.09
N ASP A 240 -5.46 -32.37 0.71
CA ASP A 240 -5.35 -33.67 1.36
C ASP A 240 -5.71 -34.85 0.43
N GLY A 241 -6.19 -34.57 -0.79
CA GLY A 241 -6.59 -35.57 -1.79
C GLY A 241 -8.04 -36.03 -1.65
N GLU A 242 -8.88 -35.28 -0.93
CA GLU A 242 -10.32 -35.51 -0.90
C GLU A 242 -10.96 -34.76 -2.09
N VAL A 243 -11.70 -35.50 -2.92
CA VAL A 243 -12.48 -34.96 -4.03
C VAL A 243 -13.68 -34.21 -3.46
N LEU A 244 -13.77 -32.92 -3.78
CA LEU A 244 -14.84 -32.03 -3.32
C LEU A 244 -16.02 -32.08 -4.28
N GLU A 245 -15.74 -31.88 -5.58
CA GLU A 245 -16.73 -31.80 -6.65
C GLU A 245 -16.20 -32.47 -7.92
N VAL A 246 -17.11 -33.02 -8.73
CA VAL A 246 -16.81 -33.55 -10.07
C VAL A 246 -17.94 -33.10 -10.99
N GLU A 247 -17.63 -32.17 -11.89
CA GLU A 247 -18.58 -31.66 -12.87
C GLU A 247 -18.25 -32.18 -14.27
N LEU A 248 -19.28 -32.33 -15.10
CA LEU A 248 -19.11 -32.62 -16.53
C LEU A 248 -19.32 -31.30 -17.27
N GLU A 249 -18.31 -30.87 -18.01
CA GLU A 249 -18.39 -29.66 -18.80
C GLU A 249 -19.28 -29.95 -20.02
N GLU A 250 -20.55 -29.49 -19.95
CA GLU A 250 -21.47 -29.63 -21.08
C GLU A 250 -21.11 -28.58 -22.13
N GLU A 251 -20.63 -28.99 -23.31
CA GLU A 251 -20.43 -28.09 -24.46
C GLU A 251 -21.72 -27.27 -24.71
N GLU A 252 -21.68 -25.96 -24.44
CA GLU A 252 -22.79 -25.06 -24.77
C GLU A 252 -22.98 -25.01 -26.31
N GLU A 253 -24.08 -25.60 -26.80
CA GLU A 253 -24.54 -25.54 -28.21
C GLU A 253 -25.18 -24.18 -28.59
#